data_AF-A0A800JEL5-F1
#
_entry.id   AF-A0A800JEL5-F1
#
_cell.length_a   1.000
_cell.length_b   1.000
_cell.length_c   1.000
_cell.angle_alpha   90.00
_cell.angle_beta   90.00
_cell.angle_gamma   90.00
#
_symmetry.space_group_name_H-M   'P 1'
#
loop_
_entity.id
_entity.type
_entity.pdbx_description
1 polymer ?
#
loop_
_entity_poly.entity_id
_entity_poly.type
_entity_poly.pdbx_seq_one_letter_code
_entity_poly.pdbx_strand_id
1 'polypeptide(L)'
;MARVDVRTRRLIRATERVVLPLMGDGVKDPNSVALMGNFNITNAGPNESWVTVGEWMPRKNARGDLLLARIRWSRPNQLAK
;
A
#
# COMPACT_ATOMS: atom_id res chain seq x y z
N MET A 1 1.52 -13.16 -6.99
CA MET A 1 2.13 -12.18 -6.07
C MET A 1 3.03 -11.27 -6.88
N ALA A 2 3.24 -10.01 -6.45
CA ALA A 2 4.17 -9.11 -7.11
C ALA A 2 5.61 -9.63 -7.05
N ARG A 3 6.38 -9.46 -8.12
CA ARG A 3 7.75 -9.95 -8.26
C ARG A 3 8.68 -8.86 -8.76
N VAL A 4 9.91 -8.88 -8.25
CA VAL A 4 11.00 -7.99 -8.66
C VAL A 4 12.05 -8.82 -9.40
N ASP A 5 12.55 -8.32 -10.52
CA ASP A 5 13.77 -8.83 -11.13
C ASP A 5 14.96 -8.42 -10.26
N VAL A 6 15.59 -9.41 -9.63
CA VAL A 6 16.69 -9.19 -8.68
C VAL A 6 17.99 -8.71 -9.35
N ARG A 7 18.16 -8.90 -10.66
CA ARG A 7 19.36 -8.43 -11.39
C ARG A 7 19.27 -6.94 -11.66
N THR A 8 18.10 -6.47 -12.10
CA THR A 8 17.87 -5.07 -12.48
C THR A 8 17.22 -4.23 -11.39
N ARG A 9 16.74 -4.88 -10.31
CA ARG A 9 16.02 -4.27 -9.17
C ARG A 9 14.74 -3.56 -9.60
N ARG A 10 14.02 -4.13 -10.57
CA ARG A 10 12.79 -3.56 -11.13
C ARG A 10 11.59 -4.44 -10.86
N LEU A 11 10.44 -3.83 -10.59
CA LEU A 11 9.17 -4.54 -10.54
C LEU A 11 8.85 -5.16 -11.91
N ILE A 12 8.50 -6.43 -11.94
CA ILE A 12 7.97 -7.07 -13.14
C ILE A 12 6.53 -6.57 -13.31
N ARG A 13 6.33 -5.64 -14.24
CA ARG A 13 5.05 -4.92 -14.47
C ARG A 13 3.84 -5.84 -14.51
N ALA A 14 3.93 -6.97 -15.22
CA ALA A 14 2.85 -7.94 -15.35
C ALA A 14 2.41 -8.61 -14.03
N THR A 15 3.21 -8.47 -12.97
CA THR A 15 2.92 -9.02 -11.64
C THR A 15 2.51 -7.97 -10.62
N GLU A 16 2.50 -6.68 -11.00
CA GLU A 16 2.13 -5.60 -10.09
C GLU A 16 0.75 -5.85 -9.46
N ARG A 17 0.64 -5.48 -8.19
CA ARG A 17 -0.60 -5.49 -7.43
C ARG A 17 -0.75 -4.16 -6.73
N VAL A 18 -1.95 -3.60 -6.80
CA VAL A 18 -2.32 -2.42 -6.00
C VAL A 18 -2.60 -2.87 -4.57
N VAL A 19 -1.98 -2.20 -3.60
CA VAL A 19 -2.13 -2.52 -2.17
C VAL A 19 -3.32 -1.77 -1.58
N LEU A 20 -3.39 -0.45 -1.84
CA LEU A 20 -4.52 0.41 -1.52
C LEU A 20 -4.81 1.24 -2.78
N PRO A 21 -6.00 1.10 -3.39
CA PRO A 21 -6.36 1.88 -4.55
C PRO A 21 -6.64 3.34 -4.17
N LEU A 22 -6.41 4.26 -5.10
CA LEU A 22 -6.92 5.62 -4.99
C LEU A 22 -8.46 5.58 -5.07
N MET A 23 -9.14 6.19 -4.11
CA MET A 23 -10.59 6.33 -4.12
C MET A 23 -10.98 7.74 -4.57
N GLY A 24 -11.85 7.83 -5.59
CA GLY A 24 -12.30 9.10 -6.18
C GLY A 24 -11.57 9.47 -7.49
N ASP A 25 -11.84 10.68 -8.00
CA ASP A 25 -11.28 11.19 -9.26
C ASP A 25 -10.25 12.29 -8.99
N GLY A 26 -8.97 11.92 -9.00
CA GLY A 26 -7.86 12.85 -8.76
C GLY A 26 -7.63 13.89 -9.86
N VAL A 27 -8.37 13.84 -10.97
CA VAL A 27 -8.22 14.77 -12.10
C VAL A 27 -9.39 15.75 -12.15
N LYS A 28 -10.63 15.24 -12.12
CA LYS A 28 -11.85 16.08 -12.22
C LYS A 28 -12.34 16.59 -10.86
N ASP A 29 -12.06 15.87 -9.78
CA ASP A 29 -12.42 16.28 -8.42
C ASP A 29 -11.29 15.99 -7.40
N PRO A 30 -10.12 16.63 -7.57
CA PRO A 30 -8.97 16.39 -6.69
C PRO A 30 -9.22 16.77 -5.23
N ASN A 31 -10.29 17.53 -4.94
CA ASN A 31 -10.65 17.95 -3.58
C ASN A 31 -11.37 16.87 -2.77
N SER A 32 -11.91 15.86 -3.45
CA SER A 32 -12.64 14.75 -2.82
C SER A 32 -11.81 13.46 -2.78
N VAL A 33 -10.52 13.55 -3.10
CA VAL A 33 -9.58 12.43 -2.99
C VAL A 33 -8.77 12.58 -1.71
N ALA A 34 -8.63 11.47 -0.96
CA ALA A 34 -7.84 11.44 0.25
C ALA A 34 -6.34 11.64 -0.04
N LEU A 35 -5.71 12.52 0.73
CA LEU A 35 -4.27 12.70 0.70
C LEU A 35 -3.64 11.58 1.52
N MET A 36 -2.91 10.68 0.86
CA MET A 36 -2.14 9.64 1.53
C MET A 36 -0.86 10.24 2.11
N GLY A 37 -0.66 10.04 3.41
CA GLY A 37 0.54 10.42 4.13
C GLY A 37 1.66 9.38 3.98
N ASN A 38 2.53 9.32 4.98
CA ASN A 38 3.58 8.31 5.02
C ASN A 38 2.98 6.91 5.12
N PHE A 39 3.53 5.98 4.34
CA PHE A 39 3.24 4.57 4.47
C PHE A 39 4.35 3.87 5.25
N ASN A 40 4.00 2.80 5.95
CA ASN A 40 4.92 1.90 6.62
C ASN A 40 4.63 0.45 6.27
N ILE A 41 5.67 -0.38 6.26
CA ILE A 41 5.55 -1.82 6.04
C ILE A 41 6.14 -2.54 7.25
N THR A 42 5.38 -3.45 7.84
CA THR A 42 5.81 -4.26 8.98
C THR A 42 5.61 -5.73 8.67
N ASN A 43 6.60 -6.57 8.98
CA ASN A 43 6.41 -8.01 8.98
C ASN A 43 5.57 -8.39 10.20
N ALA A 44 4.36 -8.90 9.98
CA ALA A 44 3.50 -9.41 11.05
C ALA A 44 3.88 -10.85 11.43
N GLY A 45 4.56 -11.56 10.52
CA GLY A 45 5.21 -12.84 10.73
C GLY A 45 5.71 -13.42 9.41
N PRO A 46 6.19 -14.68 9.37
CA PRO A 46 6.73 -15.29 8.15
C PRO A 46 5.73 -15.33 6.98
N ASN A 47 4.43 -15.47 7.28
CA ASN A 47 3.40 -15.63 6.24
C ASN A 47 2.64 -14.35 5.89
N GLU A 48 2.86 -13.26 6.62
CA GLU A 48 2.09 -12.02 6.44
C GLU A 48 2.92 -10.76 6.73
N SER A 49 2.78 -9.75 5.87
CA SER A 49 3.23 -8.40 6.14
C SER A 49 2.05 -7.43 6.05
N TRP A 50 2.08 -6.37 6.84
CA TRP A 50 1.09 -5.31 6.82
C TRP A 50 1.66 -4.07 6.17
N VAL A 51 0.82 -3.40 5.40
CA VAL A 51 1.07 -2.06 4.85
C VAL A 51 0.08 -1.14 5.50
N THR A 52 0.57 -0.08 6.14
CA THR A 52 -0.26 0.95 6.75
C THR A 52 0.00 2.29 6.10
N VAL A 53 -1.03 3.12 5.99
CA VAL A 53 -0.93 4.51 5.55
C VAL A 53 -2.02 5.32 6.26
N GLY A 54 -1.65 6.49 6.76
CA GLY A 54 -2.65 7.46 7.22
C GLY A 54 -3.18 8.24 6.02
N GLU A 55 -4.48 8.45 5.94
CA GLU A 55 -5.07 9.33 4.94
C GLU A 55 -5.93 10.40 5.58
N TRP A 56 -6.12 11.53 4.90
CA TRP A 56 -6.98 12.62 5.38
C TRP A 56 -7.51 13.45 4.21
N MET A 57 -8.64 14.14 4.41
CA MET A 57 -9.23 15.06 3.42
C MET A 57 -9.44 16.44 4.03
N PRO A 58 -8.40 17.30 4.03
CA PRO A 58 -8.47 18.62 4.67
C PRO A 58 -9.56 19.51 4.04
N ARG A 59 -9.78 19.38 2.72
CA ARG A 59 -10.78 20.19 1.97
C ARG A 59 -12.23 19.76 2.23
N LYS A 60 -12.45 18.66 2.95
CA LYS A 60 -13.76 18.15 3.35
C LYS A 60 -13.92 18.10 4.88
N ASN A 61 -13.02 18.73 5.64
CA ASN A 61 -13.00 18.67 7.12
C ASN A 61 -12.93 17.23 7.69
N ALA A 62 -12.46 16.24 6.92
CA ALA A 62 -12.26 14.90 7.42
C ALA A 62 -10.87 14.80 8.05
N ARG A 63 -10.82 14.45 9.34
CA ARG A 63 -9.57 14.35 10.12
C ARG A 63 -8.67 13.22 9.67
N GLY A 64 -9.24 12.22 8.98
CA GLY A 64 -8.50 11.08 8.46
C GLY A 64 -8.66 9.81 9.29
N ASP A 65 -8.14 8.72 8.74
CA ASP A 65 -8.06 7.41 9.35
C ASP A 65 -6.77 6.68 8.96
N LEU A 66 -6.59 5.48 9.50
CA LEU A 66 -5.48 4.59 9.18
C LEU A 66 -6.00 3.45 8.31
N LEU A 67 -5.48 3.35 7.09
CA LEU A 67 -5.72 2.21 6.23
C LEU A 67 -4.68 1.12 6.52
N LEU A 68 -5.14 -0.14 6.53
CA LEU A 68 -4.30 -1.31 6.66
C LEU A 68 -4.62 -2.31 5.55
N ALA A 69 -3.60 -2.67 4.77
CA ALA A 69 -3.65 -3.77 3.83
C ALA A 69 -2.73 -4.92 4.30
N ARG A 70 -3.11 -6.15 3.97
CA ARG A 70 -2.35 -7.35 4.31
C ARG A 70 -1.79 -8.00 3.06
N ILE A 71 -0.50 -8.29 3.08
CA ILE A 71 0.18 -9.09 2.07
C ILE A 71 0.32 -10.50 2.64
N ARG A 72 -0.40 -11.46 2.07
CA ARG A 72 -0.22 -12.88 2.37
C ARG A 72 0.84 -13.46 1.44
N TRP A 73 1.92 -13.98 2.03
CA TRP A 73 3.05 -14.48 1.26
C TRP A 73 2.76 -15.88 0.72
N SER A 74 3.00 -16.11 -0.57
CA SER A 74 2.91 -17.45 -1.16
C SER A 74 4.09 -18.35 -0.77
N ARG A 75 5.16 -17.76 -0.20
CA ARG A 75 6.33 -18.44 0.34
C ARG A 75 6.74 -17.70 1.63
N PRO A 76 6.94 -18.38 2.77
CA PRO A 76 7.22 -17.69 4.02
C PRO A 76 8.51 -16.87 3.97
N ASN A 77 8.45 -15.62 4.44
CA ASN A 77 9.58 -14.72 4.61
C ASN A 77 10.45 -15.20 5.77
N GLN A 78 11.60 -15.80 5.44
CA GLN A 78 12.56 -16.34 6.43
C GLN A 78 13.31 -15.26 7.21
N LEU A 79 13.17 -13.98 6.84
CA LEU A 79 13.77 -12.85 7.56
C LEU A 79 12.79 -12.22 8.57
N ALA A 80 11.50 -12.56 8.49
CA ALA A 80 10.51 -12.16 9.48
C ALA A 80 10.57 -13.15 10.64
N LYS A 81 10.68 -12.62 11.87
CA LYS A 81 10.59 -13.41 13.10
C LYS A 81 9.14 -13.57 13.52
#